data_AF-A0A820BBT2-F1
#
_entry.id   AF-A0A820BBT2-F1
#
_cell.length_a   1.000
_cell.length_b   1.000
_cell.length_c   1.000
_cell.angle_alpha   90.00
_cell.angle_beta   90.00
_cell.angle_gamma   90.00
#
_symmetry.space_group_name_H-M   'P 1'
#
loop_
_entity.id
_entity.type
_entity.pdbx_description
1 polymer ?
#
loop_
_entity_poly.entity_id
_entity_poly.type
_entity_poly.pdbx_seq_one_letter_code
_entity_poly.pdbx_strand_id
1 'polypeptide(L)'
;QYVDRHCVYCRQPLVDSGIFSTKASIQVVVPFLTESYSSTNDPSDSTVDLSTAINFPISINHIIQWVLYTFSGLFTIPGQQSEEFMRDPKDFAERTAKKPSEDEKNEIVENVKHILIEHRPRNFTDCIKWSRNLFEQQFHNAIAQLLHNFPRDHVTYRGELFWSGYRRCPHILKFDVNNKLHLDFIIAASNLFAHMYNIPQICDRQFIAQEVTKVQVPEFKPKDISTADNDSNQWRFDDQQRMNVQKENNSSVEQLLNRLPKLDEIVDINIQPYELKTDDDTNFHMDYIGATTLLRAENYQI
;
A
#
# COMPACT_ATOMS: atom_id res chain seq x y z
N GLN A 1 -22.83 19.82 -4.67
CA GLN A 1 -23.82 18.78 -5.07
C GLN A 1 -24.92 18.46 -4.04
N TYR A 2 -24.63 18.10 -2.77
CA TYR A 2 -25.70 17.82 -1.79
C TYR A 2 -26.59 19.04 -1.51
N VAL A 3 -25.97 20.17 -1.20
CA VAL A 3 -26.68 21.44 -0.95
C VAL A 3 -27.48 21.89 -2.18
N ASP A 4 -26.88 21.81 -3.37
CA ASP A 4 -27.55 22.10 -4.65
C ASP A 4 -28.85 21.32 -4.81
N ARG A 5 -28.84 19.99 -4.57
CA ARG A 5 -30.06 19.16 -4.63
C ARG A 5 -31.14 19.64 -3.67
N HIS A 6 -30.77 20.04 -2.45
CA HIS A 6 -31.71 20.61 -1.49
C HIS A 6 -32.25 21.97 -1.93
N CYS A 7 -31.42 22.86 -2.47
CA CYS A 7 -31.83 24.16 -2.98
C CYS A 7 -32.80 24.03 -4.16
N VAL A 8 -32.55 23.09 -5.08
CA VAL A 8 -33.47 22.78 -6.18
C VAL A 8 -34.82 22.27 -5.66
N TYR A 9 -34.81 21.32 -4.72
CA TYR A 9 -36.04 20.79 -4.11
C TYR A 9 -36.86 21.88 -3.42
N CYS A 10 -36.21 22.72 -2.62
CA CYS A 10 -36.84 23.81 -1.87
C CYS A 10 -37.07 25.08 -2.71
N ARG A 11 -36.68 25.09 -3.99
CA ARG A 11 -36.74 26.24 -4.91
C ARG A 11 -36.09 27.50 -4.33
N GLN A 12 -34.96 27.32 -3.65
CA GLN A 12 -34.16 28.40 -3.06
C GLN A 12 -33.01 28.79 -4.00
N PRO A 13 -32.69 30.08 -4.13
CA PRO A 13 -31.47 30.50 -4.83
C PRO A 13 -30.22 30.02 -4.08
N LEU A 14 -29.14 29.76 -4.84
CA LEU A 14 -27.85 29.33 -4.31
C LEU A 14 -26.73 30.15 -4.94
N VAL A 15 -25.76 30.57 -4.13
CA VAL A 15 -24.49 31.14 -4.61
C VAL A 15 -23.39 30.21 -4.14
N ASP A 16 -22.72 29.58 -5.10
CA ASP A 16 -21.57 28.72 -4.87
C ASP A 16 -20.30 29.45 -5.30
N SER A 17 -19.22 29.27 -4.53
CA SER A 17 -17.93 29.88 -4.84
C SER A 17 -16.80 28.92 -4.48
N GLY A 18 -15.85 28.75 -5.40
CA GLY A 18 -14.66 27.93 -5.22
C GLY A 18 -13.38 28.75 -5.39
N ILE A 19 -12.35 28.39 -4.63
CA ILE A 19 -10.99 28.97 -4.79
C ILE A 19 -10.00 27.80 -4.86
N PHE A 20 -9.13 27.82 -5.86
CA PHE A 20 -8.01 26.89 -5.99
C PHE A 20 -6.74 27.68 -6.27
N SER A 21 -5.92 27.87 -5.24
CA SER A 21 -4.75 28.76 -5.28
C SER A 21 -5.15 30.16 -5.76
N THR A 22 -4.62 30.65 -6.88
CA THR A 22 -4.95 31.96 -7.47
C THR A 22 -6.20 31.95 -8.35
N LYS A 23 -6.80 30.77 -8.61
CA LYS A 23 -8.01 30.64 -9.42
C LYS A 23 -9.24 30.75 -8.52
N ALA A 24 -10.27 31.44 -8.98
CA ALA A 24 -11.55 31.53 -8.29
C ALA A 24 -12.71 31.35 -9.28
N SER A 25 -13.80 30.76 -8.80
CA SER A 25 -15.05 30.60 -9.53
C SER A 25 -16.22 31.03 -8.64
N ILE A 26 -17.25 31.61 -9.25
CA ILE A 26 -18.52 31.93 -8.60
C ILE A 26 -19.62 31.49 -9.55
N GLN A 27 -20.59 30.73 -9.04
CA GLN A 27 -21.78 30.31 -9.78
C GLN A 27 -23.03 30.71 -9.00
N VAL A 28 -23.95 31.38 -9.69
CA VAL A 28 -25.25 31.78 -9.13
C VAL A 28 -26.31 30.88 -9.75
N VAL A 29 -27.07 30.18 -8.91
CA VAL A 29 -28.20 29.33 -9.29
C VAL A 29 -29.50 30.02 -8.89
N VAL A 30 -30.29 30.40 -9.89
CA VAL A 30 -31.60 31.05 -9.71
C VAL A 30 -32.72 30.08 -10.13
N PRO A 31 -33.69 29.77 -9.24
CA PRO A 31 -34.77 28.84 -9.55
C PRO A 31 -35.52 29.25 -10.81
N PHE A 32 -35.80 28.26 -11.68
CA PHE A 32 -36.52 28.44 -12.95
C PHE A 32 -35.84 29.36 -13.98
N LEU A 33 -34.58 29.75 -13.78
CA LEU A 33 -33.87 30.65 -14.69
C LEU A 33 -32.51 30.10 -15.15
N THR A 34 -31.68 29.60 -14.23
CA THR A 34 -30.34 29.08 -14.55
C THR A 34 -30.27 27.57 -14.36
N GLU A 35 -29.23 26.95 -14.92
CA GLU A 35 -28.87 25.58 -14.57
C GLU A 35 -28.41 25.47 -13.12
N SER A 36 -28.55 24.28 -12.55
CA SER A 36 -28.09 24.00 -11.18
C SER A 36 -26.60 23.67 -11.18
N TYR A 37 -25.97 23.67 -10.01
CA TYR A 37 -24.55 23.34 -9.89
C TYR A 37 -24.26 21.93 -10.43
N SER A 38 -25.14 20.97 -10.13
CA SER A 38 -24.99 19.56 -10.56
C SER A 38 -25.32 19.31 -12.04
N SER A 39 -25.73 20.33 -12.81
CA SER A 39 -25.96 20.20 -14.25
C SER A 39 -24.65 20.13 -15.05
N THR A 40 -23.55 20.64 -14.48
CA THR A 40 -22.21 20.52 -15.05
C THR A 40 -21.41 19.52 -14.23
N ASN A 41 -20.71 18.61 -14.92
CA ASN A 41 -19.74 17.75 -14.28
C ASN A 41 -18.38 18.42 -14.35
N ASP A 42 -17.76 18.64 -13.20
CA ASP A 42 -16.35 18.99 -13.15
C ASP A 42 -15.52 17.85 -13.78
N PRO A 43 -14.39 18.19 -14.45
CA PRO A 43 -13.47 17.17 -14.92
C PRO A 43 -13.06 16.29 -13.75
N SER A 44 -13.26 14.98 -13.88
CA SER A 44 -12.80 14.02 -12.88
C SER A 44 -11.29 14.11 -12.76
N ASP A 45 -10.77 14.01 -11.54
CA ASP A 45 -9.32 13.83 -11.34
C ASP A 45 -8.82 12.66 -12.20
N SER A 46 -7.71 12.87 -12.90
CA SER A 46 -7.09 11.81 -13.69
C SER A 46 -6.61 10.71 -12.75
N THR A 47 -7.40 9.66 -12.61
CA THR A 47 -7.02 8.48 -11.82
C THR A 47 -6.04 7.66 -12.66
N VAL A 48 -4.82 7.51 -12.13
CA VAL A 48 -3.83 6.62 -12.73
C VAL A 48 -4.26 5.19 -12.42
N ASP A 49 -4.22 4.31 -13.41
CA ASP A 49 -4.44 2.88 -13.18
C ASP A 49 -3.39 2.37 -12.17
N LEU A 50 -3.87 1.85 -11.03
CA LEU A 50 -3.02 1.37 -9.93
C LEU A 50 -1.99 0.35 -10.43
N SER A 51 -2.35 -0.46 -11.43
CA SER A 51 -1.45 -1.44 -12.01
C SER A 51 -0.25 -0.80 -12.74
N THR A 52 -0.45 0.37 -13.37
CA THR A 52 0.63 1.17 -13.96
C THR A 52 1.50 1.80 -12.87
N ALA A 53 0.89 2.26 -11.77
CA ALA A 53 1.62 2.81 -10.63
C ALA A 53 2.50 1.77 -9.93
N ILE A 54 2.02 0.53 -9.81
CA ILE A 54 2.75 -0.56 -9.15
C ILE A 54 3.98 -0.99 -9.97
N ASN A 55 3.80 -1.34 -11.25
CA ASN A 55 4.85 -2.03 -12.00
C ASN A 55 5.65 -1.15 -12.95
N PHE A 56 5.04 -0.11 -13.50
CA PHE A 56 5.66 0.76 -14.51
C PHE A 56 5.41 2.24 -14.20
N PRO A 57 5.91 2.75 -13.06
CA PRO A 57 5.84 4.17 -12.80
C PRO A 57 6.59 4.96 -13.89
N ILE A 58 5.98 6.06 -14.35
CA ILE A 58 6.54 6.96 -15.37
C ILE A 58 6.86 8.32 -14.76
N SER A 59 6.17 8.67 -13.68
CA SER A 59 6.27 9.94 -12.98
C SER A 59 6.34 9.73 -11.48
N ILE A 60 6.81 10.74 -10.77
CA ILE A 60 6.83 10.74 -9.30
C ILE A 60 5.42 10.56 -8.70
N ASN A 61 4.38 11.05 -9.39
CA ASN A 61 3.00 10.89 -8.94
C ASN A 61 2.56 9.43 -8.94
N HIS A 62 3.00 8.63 -9.93
CA HIS A 62 2.71 7.18 -9.95
C HIS A 62 3.35 6.50 -8.74
N ILE A 63 4.59 6.89 -8.42
CA ILE A 63 5.31 6.35 -7.27
C ILE A 63 4.59 6.74 -5.98
N ILE A 64 4.20 8.01 -5.81
CA ILE A 64 3.49 8.46 -4.61
C ILE A 64 2.20 7.67 -4.43
N GLN A 65 1.43 7.43 -5.49
CA GLN A 65 0.22 6.59 -5.40
C GLN A 65 0.53 5.17 -4.96
N TRP A 66 1.60 4.55 -5.49
CA TRP A 66 2.07 3.25 -5.03
C TRP A 66 2.51 3.27 -3.56
N VAL A 67 3.20 4.33 -3.11
CA VAL A 67 3.64 4.49 -1.73
C VAL A 67 2.45 4.65 -0.79
N LEU A 68 1.44 5.45 -1.14
CA LEU A 68 0.22 5.62 -0.35
C LEU A 68 -0.55 4.29 -0.22
N TYR A 69 -0.70 3.56 -1.33
CA TYR A 69 -1.31 2.23 -1.33
C TYR A 69 -0.52 1.27 -0.42
N THR A 70 0.81 1.26 -0.54
CA THR A 70 1.71 0.43 0.27
C THR A 70 1.67 0.81 1.76
N PHE A 71 1.60 2.10 2.08
CA PHE A 71 1.47 2.58 3.46
C PHE A 71 0.18 2.05 4.09
N SER A 72 -0.95 2.19 3.38
CA SER A 72 -2.23 1.65 3.85
C SER A 72 -2.20 0.13 3.97
N GLY A 73 -1.58 -0.57 3.01
CA GLY A 73 -1.44 -2.03 3.02
C GLY A 73 -0.53 -2.58 4.12
N LEU A 74 0.36 -1.76 4.71
CA LEU A 74 1.26 -2.18 5.78
C LEU A 74 0.80 -1.74 7.17
N PHE A 75 0.35 -0.49 7.31
CA PHE A 75 0.16 0.16 8.61
C PHE A 75 -1.31 0.45 8.96
N THR A 76 -2.18 0.57 7.95
CA THR A 76 -3.60 0.92 8.16
C THR A 76 -4.46 -0.34 8.14
N ILE A 77 -4.54 -1.01 6.99
CA ILE A 77 -5.50 -2.09 6.72
C ILE A 77 -5.23 -3.30 7.62
N PRO A 78 -4.00 -3.84 7.72
CA PRO A 78 -3.74 -4.99 8.59
C PRO A 78 -3.94 -4.65 10.08
N GLY A 79 -3.60 -3.41 10.48
CA GLY A 79 -3.80 -2.92 11.84
C GLY A 79 -5.28 -2.86 12.21
N GLN A 80 -6.12 -2.28 11.34
CA GLN A 80 -7.57 -2.17 11.53
C GLN A 80 -8.22 -3.56 11.56
N GLN A 81 -7.86 -4.43 10.61
CA GLN A 81 -8.37 -5.80 10.56
C GLN A 81 -8.01 -6.58 11.84
N SER A 82 -6.79 -6.40 12.35
CA SER A 82 -6.35 -7.05 13.58
C SER A 82 -7.06 -6.48 14.82
N GLU A 83 -7.22 -5.17 14.92
CA GLU A 83 -7.96 -4.52 16.01
C GLU A 83 -9.44 -4.96 16.03
N GLU A 84 -10.10 -4.96 14.88
CA GLU A 84 -11.49 -5.41 14.76
C GLU A 84 -11.65 -6.88 15.15
N PHE A 85 -10.72 -7.74 14.71
CA PHE A 85 -10.70 -9.15 15.09
C PHE A 85 -10.52 -9.32 16.60
N MET A 86 -9.61 -8.55 17.21
CA MET A 86 -9.38 -8.59 18.66
C MET A 86 -10.60 -8.13 19.47
N ARG A 87 -11.37 -7.18 18.93
CA ARG A 87 -12.59 -6.67 19.56
C ARG A 87 -13.74 -7.66 19.52
N ASP A 88 -14.02 -8.24 18.35
CA ASP A 88 -15.05 -9.27 18.19
C ASP A 88 -14.69 -10.28 17.08
N PRO A 89 -14.07 -11.42 17.45
CA PRO A 89 -13.69 -12.44 16.47
C PRO A 89 -14.86 -13.04 15.68
N LYS A 90 -16.03 -13.15 16.31
CA LYS A 90 -17.19 -13.81 15.69
C LYS A 90 -17.80 -12.91 14.64
N ASP A 91 -18.07 -11.65 14.99
CA ASP A 91 -18.59 -10.67 14.04
C ASP A 91 -17.60 -10.43 12.89
N PHE A 92 -16.30 -10.35 13.20
CA PHE A 92 -15.26 -10.20 12.17
C PHE A 92 -15.26 -11.37 11.18
N ALA A 93 -15.33 -12.62 11.66
CA ALA A 93 -15.38 -13.80 10.80
C ALA A 93 -16.67 -13.85 9.97
N GLU A 94 -17.82 -13.43 10.51
CA GLU A 94 -19.07 -13.31 9.76
C GLU A 94 -19.00 -12.25 8.66
N ARG A 95 -18.46 -11.07 8.96
CA ARG A 95 -18.26 -10.00 7.97
C ARG A 95 -17.29 -10.42 6.87
N THR A 96 -16.22 -11.11 7.23
CA THR A 96 -15.24 -11.65 6.28
C THR A 96 -15.87 -12.73 5.40
N ALA A 97 -16.67 -13.65 5.97
CA ALA A 97 -17.34 -14.70 5.21
C ALA A 97 -18.33 -14.15 4.15
N LYS A 98 -18.92 -12.97 4.40
CA LYS A 98 -19.83 -12.28 3.46
C LYS A 98 -19.12 -11.64 2.27
N LYS A 99 -17.79 -11.55 2.27
CA LYS A 99 -17.04 -11.01 1.13
C LYS A 99 -17.21 -11.91 -0.09
N PRO A 100 -17.40 -11.32 -1.29
CA PRO A 100 -17.73 -12.09 -2.49
C PRO A 100 -16.53 -12.88 -3.03
N SER A 101 -15.30 -12.41 -2.80
CA SER A 101 -14.07 -13.02 -3.28
C SER A 101 -13.39 -13.85 -2.19
N GLU A 102 -13.09 -15.12 -2.46
CA GLU A 102 -12.34 -15.99 -1.54
C GLU A 102 -10.89 -15.49 -1.34
N ASP A 103 -10.34 -14.86 -2.38
CA ASP A 103 -9.03 -14.21 -2.37
C ASP A 103 -8.99 -13.07 -1.35
N GLU A 104 -10.02 -12.22 -1.32
CA GLU A 104 -10.15 -11.13 -0.34
C GLU A 104 -10.26 -11.69 1.08
N LYS A 105 -10.96 -12.82 1.27
CA LYS A 105 -11.04 -13.48 2.59
C LYS A 105 -9.68 -14.02 3.03
N ASN A 106 -8.93 -14.63 2.11
CA ASN A 106 -7.61 -15.17 2.40
C ASN A 106 -6.63 -14.05 2.77
N GLU A 107 -6.66 -12.94 2.04
CA GLU A 107 -5.85 -11.76 2.31
C GLU A 107 -6.15 -11.19 3.72
N ILE A 108 -7.43 -11.02 4.07
CA ILE A 108 -7.84 -10.55 5.40
C ILE A 108 -7.29 -11.47 6.50
N VAL A 109 -7.42 -12.79 6.33
CA VAL A 109 -6.92 -13.77 7.31
C VAL A 109 -5.38 -13.76 7.40
N GLU A 110 -4.69 -13.64 6.27
CA GLU A 110 -3.23 -13.55 6.22
C GLU A 110 -2.72 -12.28 6.89
N ASN A 111 -3.35 -11.14 6.65
CA ASN A 111 -3.00 -9.86 7.28
C ASN A 111 -3.07 -9.97 8.80
N VAL A 112 -4.18 -10.51 9.33
CA VAL A 112 -4.35 -10.72 10.78
C VAL A 112 -3.29 -11.67 11.34
N LYS A 113 -2.96 -12.76 10.64
CA LYS A 113 -1.89 -13.69 11.05
C LYS A 113 -0.51 -13.06 11.05
N HIS A 114 -0.18 -12.34 9.99
CA HIS A 114 1.12 -11.67 9.85
C HIS A 114 1.33 -10.68 10.99
N ILE A 115 0.31 -9.87 11.31
CA ILE A 115 0.39 -8.86 12.36
C ILE A 115 0.41 -9.46 13.76
N LEU A 116 -0.44 -10.45 14.04
CA LEU A 116 -0.60 -10.98 15.40
C LEU A 116 0.39 -12.09 15.77
N ILE A 117 0.88 -12.86 14.79
CA ILE A 117 1.68 -14.06 15.02
C ILE A 117 3.06 -13.95 14.37
N GLU A 118 3.13 -13.87 13.04
CA GLU A 118 4.37 -14.15 12.31
C GLU A 118 5.40 -13.01 12.37
N HIS A 119 4.93 -11.77 12.26
CA HIS A 119 5.77 -10.57 12.24
C HIS A 119 5.61 -9.71 13.49
N ARG A 120 5.04 -10.26 14.57
CA ARG A 120 4.87 -9.57 15.85
C ARG A 120 6.24 -9.16 16.43
N PRO A 121 6.54 -7.85 16.54
CA PRO A 121 7.76 -7.40 17.19
C PRO A 121 7.62 -7.47 18.71
N ARG A 122 8.70 -7.80 19.42
CA ARG A 122 8.76 -7.75 20.89
C ARG A 122 9.57 -6.58 21.42
N ASN A 123 10.47 -6.06 20.60
CA ASN A 123 11.36 -4.96 20.91
C ASN A 123 11.65 -4.16 19.63
N PHE A 124 12.29 -3.01 19.78
CA PHE A 124 12.62 -2.15 18.65
C PHE A 124 13.61 -2.80 17.67
N THR A 125 14.50 -3.68 18.12
CA THR A 125 15.41 -4.41 17.24
C THR A 125 14.67 -5.34 16.27
N ASP A 126 13.55 -5.93 16.71
CA ASP A 126 12.69 -6.73 15.83
C ASP A 126 11.97 -5.85 14.81
N CYS A 127 11.60 -4.61 15.15
CA CYS A 127 11.12 -3.63 14.18
C CYS A 127 12.19 -3.29 13.13
N ILE A 128 13.46 -3.15 13.53
CA ILE A 128 14.58 -2.93 12.60
C ILE A 128 14.75 -4.12 11.65
N LYS A 129 14.68 -5.35 12.16
CA LYS A 129 14.71 -6.57 11.34
C LYS A 129 13.57 -6.59 10.33
N TRP A 130 12.36 -6.25 10.76
CA TRP A 130 11.19 -6.17 9.89
C TRP A 130 11.40 -5.13 8.78
N SER A 131 11.82 -3.91 9.12
CA SER A 131 12.08 -2.84 8.14
C SER A 131 13.19 -3.20 7.16
N ARG A 132 14.24 -3.89 7.61
CA ARG A 132 15.33 -4.33 6.72
C ARG A 132 14.87 -5.39 5.72
N ASN A 133 14.03 -6.33 6.16
CA ASN A 133 13.43 -7.32 5.27
C ASN A 133 12.41 -6.66 4.32
N LEU A 134 11.66 -5.67 4.79
CA LEU A 134 10.75 -4.90 3.94
C LEU A 134 11.49 -4.15 2.83
N PHE A 135 12.63 -3.51 3.15
CA PHE A 135 13.50 -2.89 2.14
C PHE A 135 13.90 -3.90 1.06
N GLU A 136 14.35 -5.08 1.48
CA GLU A 136 14.75 -6.13 0.54
C GLU A 136 13.57 -6.57 -0.31
N GLN A 137 12.39 -6.77 0.29
CA GLN A 137 11.21 -7.20 -0.43
C GLN A 137 10.77 -6.19 -1.50
N GLN A 138 10.72 -4.90 -1.15
CA GLN A 138 10.16 -3.85 -2.01
C GLN A 138 11.12 -3.36 -3.10
N PHE A 139 12.39 -3.15 -2.77
CA PHE A 139 13.35 -2.47 -3.64
C PHE A 139 14.38 -3.42 -4.28
N HIS A 140 14.50 -4.64 -3.76
CA HIS A 140 15.37 -5.68 -4.31
C HIS A 140 14.57 -6.82 -4.93
N ASN A 141 13.82 -7.59 -4.14
CA ASN A 141 13.21 -8.86 -4.54
C ASN A 141 12.07 -8.68 -5.54
N ALA A 142 11.16 -7.72 -5.31
CA ALA A 142 10.10 -7.42 -6.27
C ALA A 142 10.67 -7.01 -7.64
N ILE A 143 11.71 -6.18 -7.63
CA ILE A 143 12.40 -5.75 -8.86
C ILE A 143 13.18 -6.91 -9.51
N ALA A 144 13.83 -7.76 -8.71
CA ALA A 144 14.53 -8.94 -9.20
C ALA A 144 13.56 -9.94 -9.83
N GLN A 145 12.38 -10.16 -9.24
CA GLN A 145 11.33 -11.00 -9.81
C GLN A 145 10.80 -10.40 -11.12
N LEU A 146 10.59 -9.08 -11.17
CA LEU A 146 10.15 -8.40 -12.39
C LEU A 146 11.16 -8.53 -13.52
N LEU A 147 12.47 -8.40 -13.22
CA LEU A 147 13.56 -8.58 -14.20
C LEU A 147 13.79 -10.04 -14.60
N HIS A 148 13.46 -11.00 -13.73
CA HIS A 148 13.46 -12.43 -14.06
C HIS A 148 12.34 -12.75 -15.06
N ASN A 149 11.13 -12.21 -14.81
CA ASN A 149 9.98 -12.38 -15.69
C ASN A 149 10.18 -11.66 -17.04
N PHE A 150 10.74 -10.45 -17.01
CA PHE A 150 11.00 -9.64 -18.20
C PHE A 150 12.46 -9.17 -18.21
N PRO A 151 13.39 -10.00 -18.74
CA PRO A 151 14.79 -9.63 -18.90
C PRO A 151 14.95 -8.31 -19.66
N ARG A 152 16.11 -7.65 -19.49
CA ARG A 152 16.38 -6.34 -20.13
C ARG A 152 16.22 -6.36 -21.65
N ASP A 153 16.62 -7.48 -22.26
CA ASP A 153 16.58 -7.68 -23.70
C ASP A 153 15.29 -8.41 -24.15
N HIS A 154 14.25 -8.45 -23.30
CA HIS A 154 13.01 -9.12 -23.64
C HIS A 154 12.32 -8.44 -24.83
N VAL A 155 12.02 -9.23 -25.86
CA VAL A 155 11.34 -8.80 -27.07
C VAL A 155 9.93 -9.36 -27.06
N THR A 156 8.95 -8.49 -27.23
CA THR A 156 7.53 -8.85 -27.32
C THR A 156 7.25 -9.65 -28.60
N TYR A 157 6.08 -10.30 -28.68
CA TYR A 157 5.67 -11.04 -29.89
C TYR A 157 5.65 -10.19 -31.17
N ARG A 158 5.59 -8.85 -31.04
CA ARG A 158 5.62 -7.91 -32.16
C ARG A 158 7.02 -7.56 -32.65
N GLY A 159 8.06 -8.07 -32.00
CA GLY A 159 9.46 -7.76 -32.33
C GLY A 159 9.98 -6.46 -31.71
N GLU A 160 9.21 -5.83 -30.81
CA GLU A 160 9.59 -4.61 -30.10
C GLU A 160 10.17 -4.93 -28.72
N LEU A 161 11.16 -4.15 -28.27
CA LEU A 161 11.72 -4.26 -26.93
C LEU A 161 10.64 -3.96 -25.88
N PHE A 162 10.49 -4.86 -24.91
CA PHE A 162 9.51 -4.71 -23.84
C PHE A 162 9.76 -3.45 -23.00
N TRP A 163 11.04 -3.17 -22.70
CA TRP A 163 11.48 -1.99 -21.98
C TRP A 163 11.72 -0.82 -22.94
N SER A 164 10.62 -0.28 -23.49
CA SER A 164 10.67 0.88 -24.38
C SER A 164 9.48 1.84 -24.16
N GLY A 165 9.61 3.06 -24.68
CA GLY A 165 8.60 4.10 -24.56
C GLY A 165 8.30 4.45 -23.10
N TYR A 166 7.10 4.10 -22.63
CA TYR A 166 6.62 4.38 -21.28
C TYR A 166 7.06 3.34 -20.23
N ARG A 167 7.77 2.27 -20.62
CA ARG A 167 8.26 1.23 -19.70
C ARG A 167 9.74 1.42 -19.44
N ARG A 168 10.08 2.00 -18.28
CA ARG A 168 11.48 2.14 -17.84
C ARG A 168 11.95 0.84 -17.23
N CYS A 169 13.09 0.33 -17.69
CA CYS A 169 13.70 -0.87 -17.11
C CYS A 169 14.26 -0.53 -15.72
N PRO A 170 13.77 -1.17 -14.64
CA PRO A 170 14.25 -0.88 -13.31
C PRO A 170 15.63 -1.51 -13.07
N HIS A 171 16.29 -1.06 -12.01
CA HIS A 171 17.44 -1.73 -11.43
C HIS A 171 17.20 -2.11 -9.98
N ILE A 172 17.83 -3.20 -9.56
CA ILE A 172 17.78 -3.70 -8.19
C ILE A 172 18.59 -2.77 -7.28
N LEU A 173 18.03 -2.40 -6.13
CA LEU A 173 18.76 -1.68 -5.09
C LEU A 173 19.36 -2.64 -4.08
N LYS A 174 20.63 -2.41 -3.72
CA LYS A 174 21.31 -3.13 -2.64
C LYS A 174 21.37 -2.23 -1.43
N PHE A 175 20.93 -2.74 -0.29
CA PHE A 175 20.99 -1.97 0.95
C PHE A 175 22.44 -1.58 1.28
N ASP A 176 22.61 -0.36 1.76
CA ASP A 176 23.87 0.22 2.20
C ASP A 176 23.58 1.09 3.41
N VAL A 177 24.20 0.76 4.54
CA VAL A 177 24.03 1.48 5.80
C VAL A 177 24.59 2.91 5.74
N ASN A 178 25.56 3.17 4.85
CA ASN A 178 26.17 4.49 4.69
C ASN A 178 25.33 5.40 3.79
N ASN A 179 24.42 4.83 2.99
CA ASN A 179 23.50 5.62 2.21
C ASN A 179 22.44 6.22 3.14
N LYS A 180 22.40 7.56 3.18
CA LYS A 180 21.47 8.29 4.03
C LYS A 180 20.02 7.88 3.78
N LEU A 181 19.62 7.77 2.52
CA LEU A 181 18.24 7.47 2.12
C LEU A 181 17.82 6.04 2.52
N HIS A 182 18.72 5.08 2.36
CA HIS A 182 18.47 3.69 2.78
C HIS A 182 18.22 3.62 4.29
N LEU A 183 19.05 4.32 5.06
CA LEU A 183 18.91 4.35 6.52
C LEU A 183 17.69 5.18 6.96
N ASP A 184 17.34 6.26 6.27
CA ASP A 184 16.14 7.07 6.54
C ASP A 184 14.87 6.22 6.40
N PHE A 185 14.79 5.37 5.38
CA PHE A 185 13.69 4.41 5.22
C PHE A 185 13.59 3.44 6.40
N ILE A 186 14.72 2.86 6.85
CA ILE A 186 14.73 1.94 7.99
C ILE A 186 14.25 2.64 9.25
N ILE A 187 14.74 3.85 9.54
CA ILE A 187 14.34 4.63 10.71
C ILE A 187 12.83 4.88 10.69
N ALA A 188 12.30 5.39 9.58
CA ALA A 188 10.88 5.71 9.48
C ALA A 188 10.01 4.44 9.60
N ALA A 189 10.30 3.40 8.80
CA ALA A 189 9.54 2.15 8.82
C ALA A 189 9.58 1.47 10.20
N SER A 190 10.73 1.46 10.88
CA SER A 190 10.87 0.83 12.20
C SER A 190 10.10 1.58 13.27
N ASN A 191 10.12 2.92 13.25
CA ASN A 191 9.40 3.74 14.21
C ASN A 191 7.87 3.69 14.00
N LEU A 192 7.41 3.64 12.75
CA LEU A 192 5.99 3.40 12.44
C LEU A 192 5.53 2.05 12.95
N PHE A 193 6.30 1.00 12.66
CA PHE A 193 5.98 -0.34 13.12
C PHE A 193 6.04 -0.45 14.64
N ALA A 194 7.05 0.14 15.29
CA ALA A 194 7.15 0.16 16.75
C ALA A 194 5.92 0.81 17.40
N HIS A 195 5.50 1.98 16.93
CA HIS A 195 4.35 2.66 17.50
C HIS A 195 3.03 1.91 17.21
N MET A 196 2.90 1.19 16.09
CA MET A 196 1.74 0.32 15.84
C MET A 196 1.51 -0.71 16.97
N TYR A 197 2.60 -1.21 17.57
CA TYR A 197 2.57 -2.20 18.67
C TYR A 197 2.81 -1.57 20.06
N ASN A 198 2.73 -0.24 20.19
CA ASN A 198 3.06 0.48 21.43
C ASN A 198 4.48 0.20 21.98
N ILE A 199 5.44 -0.06 21.10
CA ILE A 199 6.85 -0.21 21.44
C ILE A 199 7.50 1.19 21.43
N PRO A 200 8.34 1.52 22.44
CA PRO A 200 9.08 2.78 22.45
C PRO A 200 9.88 2.99 21.17
N GLN A 201 9.65 4.14 20.53
CA GLN A 201 10.37 4.58 19.35
C GLN A 201 11.80 4.97 19.71
N ILE A 202 12.74 4.68 18.80
CA ILE A 202 14.15 5.03 18.95
C ILE A 202 14.56 5.79 17.68
N CYS A 203 15.03 7.03 17.88
CA CYS A 203 15.46 7.91 16.80
C CYS A 203 16.98 7.99 16.66
N ASP A 204 17.73 7.24 17.49
CA ASP A 204 19.19 7.21 17.41
C ASP A 204 19.66 6.49 16.15
N ARG A 205 20.09 7.29 15.18
CA ARG A 205 20.61 6.84 13.89
C ARG A 205 21.82 5.92 14.03
N GLN A 206 22.69 6.15 15.01
CA GLN A 206 23.91 5.35 15.17
C GLN A 206 23.56 3.95 15.69
N PHE A 207 22.68 3.87 16.68
CA PHE A 207 22.14 2.61 17.17
C PHE A 207 21.48 1.81 16.05
N ILE A 208 20.61 2.44 15.25
CA ILE A 208 19.90 1.77 14.15
C ILE A 208 20.86 1.26 13.08
N ALA A 209 21.87 2.06 12.72
CA ALA A 209 22.90 1.66 11.76
C ALA A 209 23.70 0.42 12.25
N GLN A 210 23.99 0.33 13.54
CA GLN A 210 24.69 -0.81 14.12
C GLN A 210 23.81 -2.07 14.15
N GLU A 211 22.54 -1.93 14.54
CA GLU A 211 21.61 -3.05 14.63
C GLU A 211 21.20 -3.59 13.26
N VAL A 212 20.94 -2.71 12.28
CA VAL A 212 20.53 -3.11 10.92
C VAL A 212 21.60 -3.96 10.22
N THR A 213 22.88 -3.71 10.51
CA THR A 213 24.00 -4.47 9.94
C THR A 213 24.06 -5.91 10.45
N LYS A 214 23.47 -6.18 11.63
CA LYS A 214 23.41 -7.53 12.23
C LYS A 214 22.28 -8.39 11.65
N VAL A 215 21.35 -7.78 10.91
CA VAL A 215 20.18 -8.48 10.39
C VAL A 215 20.58 -9.40 9.24
N GLN A 216 20.26 -10.69 9.38
CA GLN A 216 20.42 -11.65 8.29
C GLN A 216 19.20 -11.58 7.38
N VAL A 217 19.44 -11.21 6.12
CA VAL A 217 18.40 -11.12 5.10
C VAL A 217 18.38 -12.41 4.28
N PRO A 218 17.22 -13.07 4.13
CA PRO A 218 17.10 -14.26 3.30
C PRO A 218 17.50 -13.97 1.85
N GLU A 219 18.24 -14.88 1.24
CA GLU A 219 18.60 -14.78 -0.18
C GLU A 219 17.37 -14.92 -1.07
N PHE A 220 17.24 -14.04 -2.06
CA PHE A 220 16.17 -14.09 -3.03
C PHE A 220 16.30 -15.29 -3.96
N LYS A 221 15.20 -16.03 -4.13
CA LYS A 221 15.08 -17.09 -5.13
C LYS A 221 13.93 -16.75 -6.07
N PRO A 222 14.21 -16.55 -7.37
CA PRO A 222 13.16 -16.22 -8.33
C PRO A 222 12.17 -17.38 -8.43
N LYS A 223 10.89 -17.05 -8.55
CA LYS A 223 9.83 -18.01 -8.83
C LYS A 223 9.62 -18.07 -10.33
N ASP A 224 9.70 -19.27 -10.92
CA ASP A 224 9.35 -19.49 -12.32
C ASP A 224 7.83 -19.53 -12.45
N ILE A 225 7.26 -18.39 -12.79
CA ILE A 225 5.83 -18.28 -13.08
C ILE A 225 5.68 -18.60 -14.56
N SER A 226 5.13 -19.78 -14.88
CA SER A 226 4.81 -20.16 -16.27
C SER A 226 3.72 -19.23 -16.81
N THR A 227 4.11 -18.25 -17.61
CA THR A 227 3.22 -17.32 -18.32
C THR A 227 2.68 -17.97 -19.59
N ALA A 228 1.55 -18.65 -19.48
CA ALA A 228 0.73 -18.99 -20.65
C ALA A 228 -0.12 -17.76 -21.03
N ASP A 229 0.17 -17.23 -22.23
CA ASP A 229 -0.67 -16.40 -23.11
C ASP A 229 -1.07 -14.95 -22.73
N ASN A 230 -0.92 -14.08 -23.74
CA ASN A 230 -1.40 -12.70 -23.95
C ASN A 230 -0.83 -11.52 -23.12
N ASP A 231 0.12 -10.84 -23.76
CA ASP A 231 0.88 -9.62 -23.41
C ASP A 231 0.05 -8.41 -22.91
N SER A 232 -1.27 -8.38 -23.11
CA SER A 232 -2.11 -7.23 -22.73
C SER A 232 -2.47 -7.21 -21.24
N ASN A 233 -2.51 -8.36 -20.56
CA ASN A 233 -2.81 -8.48 -19.12
C ASN A 233 -1.64 -9.05 -18.30
N GLN A 234 -0.46 -9.21 -18.92
CA GLN A 234 0.70 -9.94 -18.40
C GLN A 234 1.52 -9.25 -17.29
N TRP A 235 1.03 -8.14 -16.74
CA TRP A 235 1.79 -7.31 -15.80
C TRP A 235 1.00 -6.94 -14.54
N ARG A 236 -0.14 -7.60 -14.28
CA ARG A 236 -0.87 -7.51 -12.99
C ARG A 236 -0.23 -8.37 -11.87
N PHE A 237 1.09 -8.57 -11.90
CA PHE A 237 1.73 -9.76 -11.33
C PHE A 237 2.12 -9.73 -9.86
N ASP A 238 2.13 -8.59 -9.17
CA ASP A 238 2.54 -8.57 -7.75
C ASP A 238 1.38 -8.68 -6.76
N ASP A 239 0.19 -8.18 -7.09
CA ASP A 239 -0.95 -8.22 -6.16
C ASP A 239 -1.90 -9.40 -6.43
N GLN A 240 -1.97 -9.86 -7.69
CA GLN A 240 -2.81 -11.02 -8.05
C GLN A 240 -2.12 -12.38 -7.83
N GLN A 241 -0.84 -12.45 -7.44
CA GLN A 241 -0.12 -13.74 -7.29
C GLN A 241 0.28 -14.12 -5.85
N ARG A 242 -0.34 -13.53 -4.82
CA ARG A 242 -0.74 -14.37 -3.67
C ARG A 242 -1.82 -15.39 -4.08
N MET A 243 -2.45 -15.20 -5.24
CA MET A 243 -3.55 -16.00 -5.76
C MET A 243 -3.08 -16.99 -6.84
N ASN A 244 -2.74 -18.21 -6.42
CA ASN A 244 -3.12 -19.40 -7.19
C ASN A 244 -3.05 -20.66 -6.32
N VAL A 245 -4.02 -20.80 -5.42
CA VAL A 245 -4.57 -22.12 -5.08
C VAL A 245 -6.07 -21.99 -5.28
N GLN A 246 -6.54 -22.22 -6.51
CA GLN A 246 -7.94 -22.50 -6.75
C GLN A 246 -8.33 -23.75 -5.96
N LYS A 247 -8.95 -23.53 -4.80
CA LYS A 247 -9.97 -24.43 -4.26
C LYS A 247 -11.20 -23.58 -4.06
N GLU A 248 -12.23 -23.86 -4.84
CA GLU A 248 -13.61 -23.47 -4.55
C GLU A 248 -14.02 -24.08 -3.21
N ASN A 249 -13.63 -23.43 -2.11
CA ASN A 249 -14.18 -23.68 -0.80
C ASN A 249 -14.84 -22.37 -0.40
N ASN A 250 -16.17 -22.33 -0.37
CA ASN A 250 -16.86 -21.30 0.39
C ASN A 250 -16.44 -21.47 1.86
N SER A 251 -15.45 -20.69 2.30
CA SER A 251 -14.97 -20.79 3.67
C SER A 251 -16.12 -20.46 4.61
N SER A 252 -16.61 -21.46 5.33
CA SER A 252 -17.60 -21.23 6.39
C SER A 252 -16.96 -20.44 7.52
N VAL A 253 -17.76 -19.68 8.28
CA VAL A 253 -17.29 -18.85 9.40
C VAL A 253 -16.40 -19.66 10.37
N GLU A 254 -16.75 -20.93 10.62
CA GLU A 254 -15.97 -21.84 11.46
C GLU A 254 -14.59 -22.18 10.89
N GLN A 255 -14.46 -22.31 9.57
CA GLN A 255 -13.17 -22.56 8.91
C GLN A 255 -12.26 -21.33 8.98
N LEU A 256 -12.83 -20.11 8.87
CA LEU A 256 -12.09 -18.87 9.04
C LEU A 256 -11.61 -18.71 10.48
N LEU A 257 -12.48 -18.96 11.46
CA LEU A 257 -12.12 -18.90 12.89
C LEU A 257 -11.02 -19.90 13.26
N ASN A 258 -11.05 -21.12 12.69
CA ASN A 258 -9.99 -22.10 12.92
C ASN A 258 -8.64 -21.72 12.30
N ARG A 259 -8.65 -20.87 11.27
CA ARG A 259 -7.42 -20.34 10.68
C ARG A 259 -6.86 -19.19 11.49
N LEU A 260 -7.70 -18.41 12.18
CA LEU A 260 -7.29 -17.24 12.95
C LEU A 260 -6.67 -17.63 14.31
N PRO A 261 -5.79 -16.78 14.88
CA PRO A 261 -5.22 -17.02 16.20
C PRO A 261 -6.29 -17.09 17.29
N LYS A 262 -6.00 -17.84 18.36
CA LYS A 262 -6.87 -17.85 19.54
C LYS A 262 -6.65 -16.58 20.35
N LEU A 263 -7.74 -16.02 20.90
CA LEU A 263 -7.70 -14.81 21.74
C LEU A 263 -6.72 -14.94 22.93
N ASP A 264 -6.62 -16.14 23.51
CA ASP A 264 -5.73 -16.41 24.65
C ASP A 264 -4.24 -16.20 24.33
N GLU A 265 -3.84 -16.31 23.05
CA GLU A 265 -2.45 -16.14 22.61
C GLU A 265 -2.11 -14.67 22.33
N ILE A 266 -3.12 -13.79 22.26
CA ILE A 266 -3.00 -12.39 21.81
C ILE A 266 -3.43 -11.37 22.87
N VAL A 267 -3.72 -11.80 24.10
CA VAL A 267 -4.21 -10.94 25.21
C VAL A 267 -3.28 -9.76 25.52
N ASP A 268 -1.97 -9.95 25.35
CA ASP A 268 -0.96 -8.94 25.65
C ASP A 268 -0.67 -7.98 24.48
N ILE A 269 -1.42 -8.07 23.39
CA ILE A 269 -1.20 -7.25 22.18
C ILE A 269 -2.13 -6.04 22.22
N ASN A 270 -1.58 -4.85 22.00
CA ASN A 270 -2.37 -3.66 21.73
C ASN A 270 -1.89 -3.03 20.42
N ILE A 271 -2.72 -3.13 19.39
CA ILE A 271 -2.41 -2.59 18.06
C ILE A 271 -3.16 -1.28 17.87
N GLN A 272 -2.43 -0.27 17.39
CA GLN A 272 -3.01 1.01 16.98
C GLN A 272 -2.89 1.16 15.47
N PRO A 273 -3.98 1.01 14.71
CA PRO A 273 -3.95 1.28 13.28
C PRO A 273 -3.64 2.75 13.01
N TYR A 274 -2.91 3.02 11.93
CA TYR A 274 -2.66 4.38 11.50
C TYR A 274 -3.65 4.84 10.44
N GLU A 275 -4.12 6.07 10.59
CA GLU A 275 -4.59 6.87 9.47
C GLU A 275 -3.48 7.82 9.06
N LEU A 276 -3.26 7.95 7.75
CA LEU A 276 -2.24 8.85 7.23
C LEU A 276 -2.54 10.30 7.64
N LYS A 277 -1.59 10.91 8.33
CA LYS A 277 -1.59 12.32 8.72
C LYS A 277 -0.39 13.03 8.09
N THR A 278 -0.66 14.12 7.40
CA THR A 278 0.34 14.87 6.60
C THR A 278 0.88 16.12 7.28
N ASP A 279 0.29 16.46 8.41
CA ASP A 279 0.34 17.76 9.09
C ASP A 279 1.07 17.68 10.44
N ASP A 280 1.67 16.53 10.74
CA ASP A 280 2.50 16.27 11.91
C ASP A 280 3.84 15.65 11.48
N ASP A 281 4.90 16.43 11.65
CA ASP A 281 6.27 16.06 11.26
C ASP A 281 6.93 15.08 12.24
N THR A 282 6.28 14.74 13.36
CA THR A 282 6.87 13.90 14.41
C THR A 282 6.46 12.42 14.34
N ASN A 283 5.49 12.09 13.50
CA ASN A 283 4.89 10.75 13.42
C ASN A 283 5.56 9.80 12.41
N PHE A 284 6.63 10.24 11.72
CA PHE A 284 7.35 9.48 10.68
C PHE A 284 6.53 9.11 9.42
N HIS A 285 5.27 9.57 9.28
CA HIS A 285 4.46 9.28 8.10
C HIS A 285 5.09 9.86 6.84
N MET A 286 5.37 11.17 6.86
CA MET A 286 5.96 11.86 5.72
C MET A 286 7.42 11.46 5.49
N ASP A 287 8.16 11.11 6.54
CA ASP A 287 9.51 10.55 6.41
C ASP A 287 9.50 9.21 5.67
N TYR A 288 8.57 8.32 6.02
CA TYR A 288 8.39 7.05 5.31
C TYR A 288 7.95 7.29 3.87
N ILE A 289 6.97 8.16 3.63
CA ILE A 289 6.49 8.45 2.28
C ILE A 289 7.61 9.01 1.42
N GLY A 290 8.36 9.99 1.94
CA GLY A 290 9.48 10.61 1.24
C GLY A 290 10.59 9.60 0.92
N ALA A 291 11.05 8.84 1.92
CA ALA A 291 12.11 7.86 1.72
C ALA A 291 11.71 6.75 0.74
N THR A 292 10.51 6.18 0.92
CA THR A 292 9.98 5.10 0.05
C THR A 292 9.79 5.59 -1.38
N THR A 293 9.31 6.82 -1.55
CA THR A 293 9.14 7.45 -2.87
C THR A 293 10.48 7.60 -3.58
N LEU A 294 11.50 8.13 -2.89
CA LEU A 294 12.82 8.35 -3.48
C LEU A 294 13.53 7.02 -3.80
N LEU A 295 13.41 5.99 -2.96
CA LEU A 295 13.98 4.66 -3.22
C LEU A 295 13.34 4.00 -4.46
N ARG A 296 12.01 4.07 -4.57
CA ARG A 296 11.31 3.55 -5.75
C ARG A 296 11.63 4.39 -6.99
N ALA A 297 11.80 5.70 -6.85
CA ALA A 297 12.25 6.56 -7.94
C ALA A 297 13.64 6.15 -8.42
N GLU A 298 14.56 5.86 -7.50
CA GLU A 298 15.89 5.34 -7.81
C GLU A 298 15.79 4.01 -8.57
N ASN A 299 14.94 3.06 -8.14
CA ASN A 299 14.74 1.80 -8.88
C ASN A 299 14.42 2.03 -10.37
N TYR A 300 13.61 3.04 -10.70
CA TYR A 300 13.13 3.32 -12.07
C TYR A 300 13.81 4.52 -12.74
N GLN A 301 14.86 5.08 -12.12
CA GLN A 301 15.61 6.24 -12.59
C GLN A 301 14.70 7.45 -12.87
N ILE A 302 13.79 7.75 -11.93
CA ILE A 302 12.84 8.88 -11.98
C ILE A 302 13.36 10.05 -11.14
#